data_AF-B1V2G5-F1
#
_entry.id   AF-B1V2G5-F1
#
_cell.length_a   1.000
_cell.length_b   1.000
_cell.length_c   1.000
_cell.angle_alpha   90.00
_cell.angle_beta   90.00
_cell.angle_gamma   90.00
#
_symmetry.space_group_name_H-M   'P 1'
#
loop_
_entity.id
_entity.type
_entity.pdbx_description
1 polymer ?
#
loop_
_entity_poly.entity_id
_entity_poly.type
_entity_poly.pdbx_seq_one_letter_code
_entity_poly.pdbx_strand_id
1 'polypeptide(L)' 'MGNIDKDRIVCRCKKVSEGTIIEAIKNGADTYEKVKKETGANTYGCFGECKIVCVNY' A
#
# COMPACT_ATOMS: atom_id res chain seq x y z
N MET A 1 -11.16 4.36 -15.53
CA MET A 1 -9.86 3.83 -15.06
C MET A 1 -9.09 4.96 -14.41
N GLY A 2 -8.96 4.95 -13.08
CA GLY A 2 -8.20 5.98 -12.38
C GLY A 2 -6.72 5.87 -12.71
N ASN A 3 -6.07 7.00 -13.02
CA ASN A 3 -4.63 7.08 -13.16
C ASN A 3 -3.99 6.71 -11.82
N ILE A 4 -3.21 5.62 -11.82
CA ILE A 4 -2.43 5.19 -10.68
C ILE A 4 -1.19 6.07 -10.60
N ASP A 5 -1.13 6.91 -9.59
CA ASP A 5 -0.02 7.81 -9.36
C ASP A 5 0.97 7.13 -8.40
N LYS A 6 2.08 6.62 -8.93
CA LYS A 6 3.04 5.82 -8.15
C LYS A 6 3.74 6.60 -7.04
N ASP A 7 3.80 7.92 -7.19
CA ASP A 7 4.42 8.86 -6.25
C ASP A 7 3.45 9.26 -5.13
N ARG A 8 2.15 9.03 -5.30
CA ARG A 8 1.15 9.33 -4.28
C ARG A 8 1.40 8.52 -3.02
N ILE A 9 1.68 9.24 -1.94
CA ILE A 9 1.84 8.67 -0.60
C ILE A 9 0.47 8.29 -0.02
N VAL A 10 0.28 6.99 0.22
CA VAL A 10 -0.93 6.40 0.80
C VAL A 10 -0.82 6.20 2.30
N CYS A 11 0.39 6.01 2.83
CA CYS A 11 0.61 5.87 4.26
C CYS A 11 1.77 6.76 4.69
N ARG A 12 1.45 7.91 5.29
CA ARG A 12 2.45 8.90 5.72
C ARG A 12 3.35 8.40 6.85
N CYS A 13 2.84 7.55 7.74
CA CYS A 13 3.61 7.01 8.89
C CYS A 13 4.86 6.24 8.46
N LYS A 14 4.76 5.48 7.36
CA LYS A 14 5.84 4.68 6.81
C LYS A 14 6.31 5.18 5.44
N LYS A 15 5.81 6.34 4.99
CA LYS A 15 6.04 6.92 3.66
C LYS A 15 5.82 5.92 2.52
N VAL A 16 4.78 5.10 2.63
CA VAL A 16 4.41 4.12 1.60
C VAL A 16 3.66 4.84 0.49
N SER A 17 4.06 4.62 -0.76
CA SER A 17 3.38 5.13 -1.96
C SER A 17 2.50 4.07 -2.62
N GLU A 18 1.60 4.47 -3.53
CA GLU A 18 0.87 3.53 -4.36
C GLU A 18 1.83 2.65 -5.17
N GLY A 19 2.96 3.19 -5.63
CA GLY A 19 4.01 2.44 -6.30
C GLY A 19 4.50 1.25 -5.46
N THR A 20 4.77 1.46 -4.18
CA THR A 20 5.19 0.40 -3.25
C THR A 20 4.13 -0.68 -3.07
N ILE A 21 2.84 -0.32 -3.05
CA ILE A 21 1.74 -1.30 -2.99
C ILE A 21 1.71 -2.16 -4.26
N ILE A 22 1.91 -1.56 -5.43
CA ILE A 22 1.90 -2.26 -6.72
C ILE A 22 3.07 -3.23 -6.81
N GLU A 23 4.24 -2.82 -6.35
CA GLU A 23 5.41 -3.69 -6.28
C GLU A 23 5.16 -4.87 -5.35
N ALA A 24 4.55 -4.65 -4.18
CA ALA A 24 4.15 -5.74 -3.29
C ALA A 24 3.18 -6.72 -3.98
N ILE A 25 2.17 -6.22 -4.70
CA ILE A 25 1.22 -7.05 -5.45
C ILE A 25 1.97 -7.87 -6.53
N LYS A 26 2.89 -7.24 -7.28
CA LYS A 26 3.73 -7.92 -8.29
C LYS A 26 4.66 -8.98 -7.68
N ASN A 27 5.10 -8.78 -6.45
CA ASN A 27 5.86 -9.77 -5.69
C ASN A 27 5.01 -10.94 -5.17
N GLY A 28 3.69 -10.94 -5.45
CA GLY A 28 2.78 -12.02 -5.07
C GLY A 28 1.96 -11.73 -3.82
N ALA A 29 1.88 -10.47 -3.38
CA ALA A 29 0.96 -10.06 -2.32
C ALA A 29 -0.47 -9.89 -2.89
N ASP A 30 -1.21 -10.99 -2.97
CA ASP A 30 -2.59 -11.02 -3.48
C ASP A 30 -3.66 -10.64 -2.43
N THR A 31 -3.29 -10.51 -1.15
CA THR A 31 -4.22 -10.15 -0.07
C THR A 31 -3.81 -8.88 0.65
N TYR A 32 -4.80 -8.19 1.22
CA TYR A 32 -4.58 -7.03 2.08
C TYR A 32 -3.54 -7.28 3.17
N GLU A 33 -3.58 -8.44 3.82
CA GLU A 33 -2.63 -8.80 4.87
C GLU A 33 -1.21 -8.99 4.34
N LYS A 34 -1.05 -9.62 3.16
CA LYS A 34 0.26 -9.76 2.53
C LYS A 34 0.82 -8.41 2.13
N VAL A 35 0.01 -7.56 1.48
CA VAL A 35 0.41 -6.20 1.11
C VAL A 35 0.78 -5.40 2.35
N LYS A 36 0.00 -5.51 3.43
CA LYS A 36 0.27 -4.87 4.72
C LYS A 36 1.61 -5.32 5.31
N LYS A 37 1.91 -6.62 5.24
CA LYS A 37 3.16 -7.20 5.75
C LYS A 37 4.37 -6.76 4.93
N GLU A 38 4.25 -6.80 3.60
CA GLU A 38 5.31 -6.41 2.65
C GLU A 38 5.59 -4.90 2.72
N THR A 39 4.54 -4.07 2.69
CA THR A 39 4.69 -2.60 2.67
C THR A 39 4.87 -1.99 4.06
N GLY A 40 4.55 -2.72 5.12
CA GLY A 40 4.51 -2.21 6.49
C GLY A 40 3.46 -1.13 6.72
N ALA A 41 2.59 -0.83 5.75
CA ALA A 41 1.51 0.13 5.91
C ALA A 41 0.53 -0.35 7.01
N ASN A 42 -0.09 0.59 7.73
CA ASN A 42 -1.09 0.26 8.77
C ASN A 42 -0.59 -0.72 9.88
N THR A 43 0.72 -0.77 10.12
CA THR A 43 1.33 -1.51 11.25
C THR A 43 1.46 -0.62 12.48
N TYR A 44 1.44 -1.25 13.67
CA TYR A 44 1.51 -0.69 15.04
C TYR A 44 1.75 0.84 15.15
N GLY A 45 0.75 1.56 15.69
CA GLY A 45 0.90 2.94 16.15
C GLY A 45 0.55 4.05 15.15
N CYS A 46 0.20 3.71 13.91
CA CYS A 46 -0.32 4.71 12.97
C CYS A 46 -1.82 4.94 13.21
N PHE A 47 -2.17 5.96 14.00
CA PHE A 47 -3.55 6.41 14.25
C PHE A 47 -4.22 7.08 13.03
N GLY A 48 -3.52 7.13 11.89
CA GLY A 48 -4.01 7.73 10.65
C GLY A 48 -4.56 6.69 9.69
N GLU A 49 -5.62 7.07 8.96
CA GLU A 49 -6.25 6.33 7.88
C GLU A 49 -5.29 6.05 6.70
N CYS A 50 -4.41 5.04 6.82
CA CYS A 50 -3.68 4.53 5.67
C CYS A 50 -4.67 3.79 4.76
N LYS A 51 -5.15 4.45 3.71
CA LYS A 51 -5.99 3.86 2.67
C LYS A 51 -5.13 2.98 1.78
N ILE A 52 -4.88 1.76 2.24
CA ILE A 52 -4.27 0.71 1.41
C ILE A 52 -5.30 0.32 0.37
N VAL A 53 -5.02 0.65 -0.89
CA VAL A 53 -5.88 0.28 -2.02
C VAL A 53 -5.40 -1.08 -2.52
N CYS A 54 -6.17 -2.13 -2.29
CA CYS A 54 -5.98 -3.41 -2.99
C CYS A 54 -6.57 -3.26 -4.38
N VAL A 55 -5.77 -2.76 -5.32
CA VAL A 55 -6.17 -2.72 -6.73
C VAL A 55 -5.95 -4.12 -7.27
N ASN A 56 -7.01 -4.80 -7.71
CA ASN A 56 -6.85 -5.96 -8.59
C ASN A 56 -6.27 -5.42 -9.91
N TYR A 57 -5.01 -5.79 -10.20
CA TYR A 57 -4.32 -5.49 -11.45
C TYR A 57 -4.61 -6.55 -12.50
#